data_AF-A0A382MIZ6-F1
#
_entry.id   AF-A0A382MIZ6-F1
#
_cell.length_a   1.000
_cell.length_b   1.000
_cell.length_c   1.000
_cell.angle_alpha   90.00
_cell.angle_beta   90.00
_cell.angle_gamma   90.00
#
_symmetry.space_group_name_H-M   'P 1'
#
loop_
_entity.id
_entity.type
_entity.pdbx_description
1 polymer ?
#
loop_
_entity_poly.entity_id
_entity_poly.type
_entity_poly.pdbx_seq_one_letter_code
_entity_poly.pdbx_strand_id
1 'polypeptide(L)'
;HMEEFDYIILGAGSAGCVLANRLSINRSIKVLLIEAGGKDTNPWIHIPVGYLKTMHNPKVDWCFKIQSDPGLDGREMNYPRGKVLGGSSSINGLLYIRGQSNDYDYWRQLGNVGWGWKDVLPYFKKAENFEHGENEFHGVGGPLSVGEQRVRLKLLDTFIDAAKEKGIPPSSDFNTGQNEGCGYFHVTERNGLRCSTAVGYLNPIKKRTNLKIEVRAHTKRILFDGLKAIGVEYWQDNQVKRVECNKEVILAAGSISSPHILQTSGVGPAEQLKSNGINIIKNVDAVGKNLHDHLMLRPVYKVKNIYTLNQLYHSYYRKLLVGLEYLFFRSGPMTMGASQLCGFTKSDPSLATPNLQFHVAPMSADKLGGTALHKFPAFTPTAC
;
A
#
# COMPACT_ATOMS: atom_id res chain seq x y z
N HIS A 1 -6.17 14.92 -34.96
CA HIS A 1 -6.44 15.68 -33.72
C HIS A 1 -5.91 14.89 -32.54
N MET A 2 -5.22 15.55 -31.59
CA MET A 2 -4.82 14.90 -30.35
C MET A 2 -6.07 14.61 -29.51
N GLU A 3 -6.07 13.51 -28.77
CA GLU A 3 -7.15 13.28 -27.80
C GLU A 3 -7.00 14.25 -26.62
N GLU A 4 -8.15 14.73 -26.14
CA GLU A 4 -8.26 15.80 -25.16
C GLU A 4 -9.12 15.32 -23.96
N PHE A 5 -8.62 15.59 -22.75
CA PHE A 5 -9.26 15.19 -21.50
C PHE A 5 -9.33 16.35 -20.51
N ASP A 6 -10.34 16.37 -19.64
CA ASP A 6 -10.40 17.36 -18.57
C ASP A 6 -9.35 17.07 -17.49
N TYR A 7 -9.26 15.82 -17.07
CA TYR A 7 -8.30 15.37 -16.06
C TYR A 7 -7.47 14.21 -16.58
N ILE A 8 -6.16 14.29 -16.36
CA ILE A 8 -5.24 13.19 -16.65
C ILE A 8 -4.58 12.76 -15.35
N ILE A 9 -4.82 11.51 -14.95
CA ILE A 9 -4.27 10.91 -13.72
C ILE A 9 -3.11 9.99 -14.09
N LEU A 10 -1.93 10.26 -13.54
CA LEU A 10 -0.71 9.51 -13.81
C LEU A 10 -0.46 8.49 -12.70
N GLY A 11 -0.76 7.23 -12.99
CA GLY A 11 -0.66 6.10 -12.07
C GLY A 11 -2.04 5.61 -11.62
N ALA A 12 -2.39 4.37 -11.93
CA ALA A 12 -3.60 3.71 -11.42
C ALA A 12 -3.32 2.97 -10.10
N GLY A 13 -2.58 3.62 -9.21
CA GLY A 13 -2.26 3.11 -7.87
C GLY A 13 -3.38 3.31 -6.86
N SER A 14 -3.03 3.22 -5.57
CA SER A 14 -3.98 3.40 -4.47
C SER A 14 -4.79 4.70 -4.59
N ALA A 15 -4.13 5.85 -4.69
CA ALA A 15 -4.79 7.15 -4.83
C ALA A 15 -5.40 7.36 -6.23
N GLY A 16 -4.72 6.91 -7.29
CA GLY A 16 -5.17 7.12 -8.67
C GLY A 16 -6.51 6.46 -8.98
N CYS A 17 -6.75 5.25 -8.47
CA CYS A 17 -8.06 4.61 -8.58
C CYS A 17 -9.18 5.39 -7.86
N VAL A 18 -8.89 6.00 -6.71
CA VAL A 18 -9.84 6.84 -5.98
C VAL A 18 -10.17 8.09 -6.78
N LEU A 19 -9.14 8.79 -7.27
CA LEU A 19 -9.30 10.00 -8.09
C LEU A 19 -10.12 9.73 -9.35
N ALA A 20 -9.79 8.65 -10.08
CA ALA A 20 -10.53 8.26 -11.27
C ALA A 20 -12.00 7.98 -10.95
N ASN A 21 -12.28 7.34 -9.81
CA ASN A 21 -13.64 7.10 -9.36
C ASN A 21 -14.41 8.38 -9.04
N ARG A 22 -13.81 9.30 -8.30
CA ARG A 22 -14.50 10.52 -7.84
C ARG A 22 -14.67 11.54 -8.96
N LEU A 23 -13.63 11.78 -9.76
CA LEU A 23 -13.68 12.77 -10.85
C LEU A 23 -14.63 12.34 -11.98
N SER A 24 -14.72 11.04 -12.28
CA SER A 24 -15.61 10.55 -13.34
C SER A 24 -17.07 10.37 -12.91
N ILE A 25 -17.46 10.75 -11.67
CA ILE A 25 -18.87 10.71 -11.24
C ILE A 25 -19.72 11.60 -12.15
N ASN A 26 -19.24 12.80 -12.45
CA ASN A 26 -19.90 13.68 -13.41
C ASN A 26 -19.58 13.22 -14.84
N ARG A 27 -20.61 12.79 -15.58
CA ARG A 27 -20.46 12.25 -16.94
C ARG A 27 -20.01 13.28 -17.98
N SER A 28 -20.10 14.57 -17.69
CA SER A 28 -19.58 15.62 -18.57
C SER A 28 -18.06 15.78 -18.50
N ILE A 29 -17.41 15.18 -17.50
CA ILE A 29 -15.97 15.29 -17.26
C ILE A 29 -15.25 14.09 -17.89
N LYS A 30 -14.36 14.35 -18.84
CA LYS A 30 -13.50 13.33 -19.47
C LYS A 30 -12.25 13.08 -18.63
N VAL A 31 -12.07 11.86 -18.16
CA VAL A 31 -10.92 11.45 -17.32
C VAL A 31 -10.09 10.41 -18.04
N LEU A 32 -8.78 10.64 -18.13
CA LEU A 32 -7.79 9.66 -18.56
C LEU A 32 -7.02 9.15 -17.36
N LEU A 33 -6.96 7.84 -17.18
CA LEU A 33 -6.13 7.17 -16.16
C LEU A 33 -5.04 6.35 -16.86
N ILE A 34 -3.77 6.71 -16.61
CA ILE A 34 -2.60 6.07 -17.24
C ILE A 34 -1.90 5.17 -16.23
N GLU A 35 -1.64 3.91 -16.60
CA GLU A 35 -0.92 2.93 -15.79
C GLU A 35 0.18 2.23 -16.58
N ALA A 36 1.40 2.23 -16.05
CA ALA A 36 2.54 1.57 -16.66
C ALA A 36 2.42 0.03 -16.62
N GLY A 37 1.75 -0.50 -15.60
CA GLY A 37 1.45 -1.91 -15.41
C GLY A 37 0.28 -2.44 -16.25
N GLY A 38 0.06 -3.75 -16.14
CA GLY A 38 -1.06 -4.41 -16.77
C GLY A 38 -2.36 -4.35 -15.97
N LYS A 39 -3.38 -5.07 -16.45
CA LYS A 39 -4.59 -5.36 -15.69
C LYS A 39 -4.28 -6.29 -14.50
N ASP A 40 -5.10 -6.22 -13.45
CA ASP A 40 -5.02 -7.05 -12.24
C ASP A 40 -5.53 -8.49 -12.44
N THR A 41 -5.09 -9.16 -13.51
CA THR A 41 -5.59 -10.50 -13.89
C THR A 41 -4.85 -11.67 -13.23
N ASN A 42 -3.73 -11.42 -12.55
CA ASN A 42 -2.98 -12.47 -11.86
C ASN A 42 -3.80 -12.98 -10.65
N PRO A 43 -4.16 -14.27 -10.56
CA PRO A 43 -4.95 -14.80 -9.44
C PRO A 43 -4.30 -14.56 -8.07
N TRP A 44 -2.97 -14.55 -8.00
CA TRP A 44 -2.22 -14.30 -6.76
C TRP A 44 -2.38 -12.86 -6.22
N ILE A 45 -2.86 -11.92 -7.03
CA ILE A 45 -3.27 -10.60 -6.54
C ILE A 45 -4.47 -10.75 -5.61
N HIS A 46 -5.45 -11.58 -5.98
CA HIS A 46 -6.74 -11.63 -5.30
C HIS A 46 -6.74 -12.52 -4.05
N ILE A 47 -5.85 -13.50 -3.99
CA ILE A 47 -5.67 -14.36 -2.82
C ILE A 47 -4.73 -13.64 -1.82
N PRO A 48 -5.14 -13.37 -0.56
CA PRO A 48 -4.36 -12.59 0.40
C PRO A 48 -2.90 -13.05 0.57
N VAL A 49 -2.67 -14.34 0.86
CA VAL A 49 -1.31 -14.91 1.01
C VAL A 49 -0.48 -14.84 -0.28
N GLY A 50 -1.12 -14.59 -1.41
CA GLY A 50 -0.49 -14.44 -2.72
C GLY A 50 0.47 -13.25 -2.83
N TYR A 51 0.51 -12.34 -1.84
CA TYR A 51 1.53 -11.28 -1.79
C TYR A 51 2.97 -11.83 -1.85
N LEU A 52 3.22 -13.01 -1.27
CA LEU A 52 4.50 -13.73 -1.36
C LEU A 52 4.89 -14.14 -2.80
N LYS A 53 3.91 -14.20 -3.72
CA LYS A 53 4.09 -14.55 -5.14
C LYS A 53 4.10 -13.33 -6.06
N THR A 54 3.59 -12.18 -5.59
CA THR A 54 3.55 -10.94 -6.37
C THR A 54 4.74 -10.03 -6.06
N MET A 55 5.26 -10.06 -4.83
CA MET A 55 6.55 -9.41 -4.52
C MET A 55 7.67 -10.00 -5.39
N HIS A 56 8.49 -9.13 -5.95
CA HIS A 56 9.62 -9.45 -6.83
C HIS A 56 9.22 -10.09 -8.17
N ASN A 57 7.93 -10.12 -8.50
CA ASN A 57 7.46 -10.60 -9.78
C ASN A 57 7.39 -9.43 -10.78
N PRO A 58 8.29 -9.37 -11.79
CA PRO A 58 8.39 -8.22 -12.70
C PRO A 58 7.13 -7.99 -13.56
N LYS A 59 6.17 -8.93 -13.56
CA LYS A 59 4.88 -8.74 -14.22
C LYS A 59 3.95 -7.79 -13.47
N VAL A 60 4.13 -7.62 -12.16
CA VAL A 60 3.23 -6.85 -11.28
C VAL A 60 3.97 -6.00 -10.23
N ASP A 61 5.29 -6.09 -10.17
CA ASP A 61 6.19 -5.32 -9.29
C ASP A 61 7.19 -4.55 -10.17
N TRP A 62 7.52 -3.32 -9.78
CA TRP A 62 8.61 -2.53 -10.35
C TRP A 62 9.99 -3.12 -10.03
N CYS A 63 10.09 -3.94 -8.98
CA CYS A 63 11.32 -4.60 -8.54
C CYS A 63 12.48 -3.61 -8.30
N PHE A 64 12.18 -2.43 -7.76
CA PHE A 64 13.22 -1.47 -7.40
C PHE A 64 14.19 -2.07 -6.38
N LYS A 65 15.39 -1.48 -6.34
CA LYS A 65 16.40 -1.76 -5.33
C LYS A 65 16.86 -0.45 -4.71
N ILE A 66 17.06 -0.46 -3.40
CA ILE A 66 17.81 0.58 -2.71
C ILE A 66 19.30 0.34 -2.99
N GLN A 67 20.04 1.41 -3.27
CA GLN A 67 21.49 1.36 -3.41
C GLN A 67 22.16 0.92 -2.10
N SER A 68 23.41 0.47 -2.20
CA SER A 68 24.23 0.13 -1.02
C SER A 68 24.32 1.33 -0.07
N ASP A 69 24.02 1.10 1.21
CA ASP A 69 24.02 2.14 2.24
C ASP A 69 25.00 1.77 3.38
N PRO A 70 25.96 2.63 3.73
CA PRO A 70 26.89 2.38 4.85
C PRO A 70 26.20 2.20 6.21
N GLY A 71 25.08 2.91 6.45
CA GLY A 71 24.24 2.75 7.64
C GLY A 71 23.51 1.41 7.68
N LEU A 72 23.48 0.68 6.57
CA LEU A 72 22.97 -0.69 6.47
C LEU A 72 24.11 -1.71 6.26
N ASP A 73 25.35 -1.41 6.63
CA ASP A 73 26.51 -2.30 6.45
C ASP A 73 26.73 -2.69 4.97
N GLY A 74 26.57 -1.71 4.08
CA GLY A 74 26.79 -1.87 2.64
C GLY A 74 25.73 -2.70 1.91
N ARG A 75 24.61 -3.04 2.56
CA ARG A 75 23.56 -3.88 1.97
C ARG A 75 22.72 -3.13 0.93
N GLU A 76 22.39 -3.82 -0.15
CA GLU A 76 21.28 -3.46 -1.04
C GLU A 76 19.99 -4.15 -0.58
N MET A 77 18.85 -3.49 -0.77
CA MET A 77 17.55 -4.03 -0.37
C MET A 77 16.54 -3.96 -1.52
N ASN A 78 15.74 -5.01 -1.67
CA ASN A 78 14.61 -4.98 -2.60
C ASN A 78 13.54 -4.01 -2.09
N TYR A 79 12.97 -3.22 -3.00
CA TYR A 79 12.02 -2.16 -2.69
C TYR A 79 10.74 -2.31 -3.54
N PRO A 80 9.89 -3.31 -3.24
CA PRO A 80 8.76 -3.67 -4.10
C PRO A 80 7.73 -2.53 -4.19
N ARG A 81 7.25 -2.26 -5.40
CA ARG A 81 6.19 -1.28 -5.69
C ARG A 81 5.29 -1.84 -6.78
N GLY A 82 3.97 -1.77 -6.58
CA GLY A 82 3.03 -2.37 -7.53
C GLY A 82 3.07 -1.70 -8.91
N LYS A 83 3.16 -2.51 -9.96
CA LYS A 83 3.13 -2.15 -11.37
C LYS A 83 1.98 -2.88 -12.06
N VAL A 84 0.76 -2.52 -11.69
CA VAL A 84 -0.50 -3.14 -12.11
C VAL A 84 -1.66 -2.21 -11.73
N LEU A 85 -2.84 -2.33 -12.34
CA LEU A 85 -4.03 -1.64 -11.82
C LEU A 85 -4.23 -1.90 -10.31
N GLY A 86 -4.47 -0.82 -9.56
CA GLY A 86 -4.50 -0.79 -8.09
C GLY A 86 -3.13 -0.51 -7.45
N GLY A 87 -2.05 -0.58 -8.23
CA GLY A 87 -0.66 -0.35 -7.82
C GLY A 87 -0.27 -1.19 -6.62
N SER A 88 0.37 -0.57 -5.65
CA SER A 88 0.81 -1.28 -4.43
C SER A 88 -0.34 -1.87 -3.62
N SER A 89 -1.59 -1.38 -3.70
CA SER A 89 -2.72 -2.02 -3.00
C SER A 89 -3.03 -3.43 -3.53
N SER A 90 -2.67 -3.72 -4.78
CA SER A 90 -2.82 -5.04 -5.41
C SER A 90 -1.72 -6.03 -5.00
N ILE A 91 -0.65 -5.58 -4.35
CA ILE A 91 0.47 -6.44 -3.92
C ILE A 91 0.86 -6.26 -2.44
N ASN A 92 0.14 -5.42 -1.67
CA ASN A 92 0.46 -5.13 -0.27
C ASN A 92 0.16 -6.30 0.69
N GLY A 93 0.53 -6.11 1.96
CA GLY A 93 0.25 -7.04 3.05
C GLY A 93 -1.17 -7.02 3.64
N LEU A 94 -2.12 -6.33 2.99
CA LEU A 94 -3.54 -6.16 3.36
C LEU A 94 -3.85 -5.42 4.67
N LEU A 95 -2.85 -5.14 5.49
CA LEU A 95 -3.01 -4.50 6.80
C LEU A 95 -3.67 -3.12 6.66
N TYR A 96 -4.70 -2.88 7.47
CA TYR A 96 -5.43 -1.62 7.50
C TYR A 96 -5.13 -0.86 8.79
N ILE A 97 -4.39 0.23 8.66
CA ILE A 97 -4.01 1.16 9.73
C ILE A 97 -4.12 2.59 9.20
N ARG A 98 -4.75 3.47 9.98
CA ARG A 98 -4.87 4.90 9.65
C ARG A 98 -3.78 5.77 10.25
N GLY A 99 -3.04 5.29 11.24
CA GLY A 99 -2.15 6.12 12.07
C GLY A 99 -2.90 6.78 13.22
N GLN A 100 -2.18 7.57 14.01
CA GLN A 100 -2.72 8.21 15.20
C GLN A 100 -3.11 9.66 14.91
N SER A 101 -4.02 10.21 15.72
CA SER A 101 -4.54 11.57 15.55
C SER A 101 -3.43 12.63 15.46
N ASN A 102 -2.38 12.48 16.27
CA ASN A 102 -1.25 13.40 16.31
C ASN A 102 -0.43 13.43 15.00
N ASP A 103 -0.41 12.35 14.20
CA ASP A 103 0.29 12.35 12.90
C ASP A 103 -0.31 13.42 11.96
N TYR A 104 -1.64 13.52 11.96
CA TYR A 104 -2.41 14.46 11.14
C TYR A 104 -2.44 15.86 11.73
N ASP A 105 -2.62 15.97 13.05
CA ASP A 105 -2.57 17.27 13.72
C ASP A 105 -1.19 17.92 13.59
N TYR A 106 -0.11 17.12 13.56
CA TYR A 106 1.23 17.60 13.24
C TYR A 106 1.33 18.13 11.81
N TRP A 107 0.74 17.45 10.81
CA TRP A 107 0.69 17.98 9.44
C TRP A 107 -0.01 19.34 9.37
N ARG A 108 -1.10 19.51 10.12
CA ARG A 108 -1.78 20.80 10.23
C ARG A 108 -0.89 21.85 10.89
N GLN A 109 -0.15 21.51 11.95
CA GLN A 109 0.81 22.42 12.61
C GLN A 109 1.96 22.83 11.68
N LEU A 110 2.36 21.97 10.74
CA LEU A 110 3.33 22.30 9.68
C LEU A 110 2.77 23.24 8.60
N GLY A 111 1.53 23.73 8.75
CA GLY A 111 0.89 24.68 7.84
C GLY A 111 -0.09 24.06 6.85
N ASN A 112 -0.34 22.74 6.90
CA ASN A 112 -1.31 22.09 6.03
C ASN A 112 -2.73 22.20 6.61
N VAL A 113 -3.31 23.40 6.52
CA VAL A 113 -4.69 23.66 6.99
C VAL A 113 -5.67 22.66 6.36
N GLY A 114 -6.55 22.09 7.18
CA GLY A 114 -7.53 21.07 6.75
C GLY A 114 -6.99 19.63 6.73
N TRP A 115 -5.79 19.38 7.27
CA TRP A 115 -5.22 18.03 7.40
C TRP A 115 -5.14 17.52 8.84
N GLY A 116 -5.84 18.16 9.80
CA GLY A 116 -5.91 17.65 11.17
C GLY A 116 -6.76 16.38 11.25
N TRP A 117 -6.66 15.64 12.36
CA TRP A 117 -7.37 14.36 12.53
C TRP A 117 -8.87 14.48 12.26
N LYS A 118 -9.48 15.55 12.81
CA LYS A 118 -10.92 15.84 12.63
C LYS A 118 -11.30 16.13 11.17
N ASP A 119 -10.38 16.67 10.38
CA ASP A 119 -10.61 16.99 8.97
C ASP A 119 -10.52 15.75 8.08
N VAL A 120 -9.60 14.82 8.40
CA VAL A 120 -9.36 13.60 7.62
C VAL A 120 -10.26 12.43 8.00
N LEU A 121 -10.73 12.35 9.25
CA LEU A 121 -11.59 11.25 9.75
C LEU A 121 -12.84 11.02 8.87
N PRO A 122 -13.58 12.05 8.41
CA PRO A 122 -14.70 11.85 7.48
C PRO A 122 -14.30 11.15 6.17
N TYR A 123 -13.08 11.36 5.67
CA TYR A 123 -12.58 10.69 4.47
C TYR A 123 -12.18 9.25 4.73
N PHE A 124 -11.64 8.93 5.91
CA PHE A 124 -11.41 7.55 6.33
C PHE A 124 -12.72 6.77 6.40
N LYS A 125 -13.74 7.33 7.06
CA LYS A 125 -15.08 6.73 7.11
C LYS A 125 -15.68 6.57 5.70
N LYS A 126 -15.56 7.58 4.84
CA LYS A 126 -16.08 7.54 3.46
C LYS A 126 -15.41 6.47 2.57
N ALA A 127 -14.16 6.11 2.85
CA ALA A 127 -13.43 5.11 2.08
C ALA A 127 -13.81 3.67 2.47
N GLU A 128 -14.25 3.49 3.71
CA GLU A 128 -14.38 2.20 4.37
C GLU A 128 -15.80 1.63 4.31
N ASN A 129 -15.89 0.32 4.17
CA ASN A 129 -17.05 -0.49 4.52
C ASN A 129 -16.64 -1.51 5.57
N PHE A 130 -16.82 -1.12 6.83
CA PHE A 130 -16.39 -1.88 8.00
C PHE A 130 -17.34 -3.03 8.31
N GLU A 131 -16.78 -4.21 8.60
CA GLU A 131 -17.53 -5.45 8.86
C GLU A 131 -18.47 -5.34 10.07
N HIS A 132 -18.06 -4.61 11.11
CA HIS A 132 -18.83 -4.48 12.37
C HIS A 132 -19.82 -3.31 12.41
N GLY A 133 -20.02 -2.61 11.28
CA GLY A 133 -20.98 -1.52 11.17
C GLY A 133 -20.39 -0.13 11.43
N GLU A 134 -21.24 0.89 11.33
CA GLU A 134 -20.83 2.28 11.51
C GLU A 134 -20.70 2.62 12.99
N ASN A 135 -19.67 3.38 13.35
CA ASN A 135 -19.52 3.97 14.68
C ASN A 135 -18.84 5.34 14.59
N GLU A 136 -18.36 5.87 15.72
CA GLU A 136 -17.65 7.16 15.78
C GLU A 136 -16.49 7.22 14.76
N PHE A 137 -15.67 6.16 14.71
CA PHE A 137 -14.44 6.10 13.92
C PHE A 137 -14.59 5.37 12.59
N HIS A 138 -15.55 4.45 12.45
CA HIS A 138 -15.68 3.58 11.28
C HIS A 138 -16.88 3.91 10.42
N GLY A 139 -16.73 3.71 9.11
CA GLY A 139 -17.77 3.95 8.12
C GLY A 139 -18.28 2.67 7.45
N VAL A 140 -19.48 2.76 6.87
CA VAL A 140 -20.09 1.70 6.06
C VAL A 140 -20.46 2.22 4.67
N GLY A 141 -20.57 1.33 3.69
CA GLY A 141 -20.94 1.68 2.32
C GLY A 141 -19.79 2.24 1.47
N GLY A 142 -18.60 2.41 2.04
CA GLY A 142 -17.39 2.75 1.29
C GLY A 142 -16.93 1.63 0.35
N PRO A 143 -16.10 1.94 -0.64
CA PRO A 143 -15.65 0.97 -1.63
C PRO A 143 -14.63 -0.06 -1.11
N LEU A 144 -13.86 0.25 -0.05
CA LEU A 144 -12.89 -0.67 0.54
C LEU A 144 -13.57 -1.48 1.64
N SER A 145 -13.62 -2.80 1.48
CA SER A 145 -14.06 -3.67 2.59
C SER A 145 -12.94 -3.82 3.60
N VAL A 146 -13.26 -3.55 4.86
CA VAL A 146 -12.34 -3.68 6.00
C VAL A 146 -12.99 -4.61 7.01
N GLY A 147 -12.26 -5.61 7.46
CA GLY A 147 -12.80 -6.61 8.38
C GLY A 147 -11.74 -7.28 9.23
N GLU A 148 -12.18 -8.23 10.05
CA GLU A 148 -11.28 -9.06 10.84
C GLU A 148 -10.53 -10.06 9.97
N GLN A 149 -9.37 -10.49 10.46
CA GLN A 149 -8.67 -11.61 9.85
C GLN A 149 -9.44 -12.90 10.04
N ARG A 150 -9.46 -13.72 8.98
CA ARG A 150 -10.14 -15.03 8.95
C ARG A 150 -9.21 -16.17 9.38
N VAL A 151 -8.20 -15.85 10.19
CA VAL A 151 -7.28 -16.78 10.82
C VAL A 151 -7.07 -16.39 12.28
N ARG A 152 -7.05 -17.37 13.17
CA ARG A 152 -6.62 -17.20 14.57
C ARG A 152 -5.67 -18.32 14.94
N LEU A 153 -4.59 -17.98 15.63
CA LEU A 153 -3.53 -18.92 16.01
C LEU A 153 -3.14 -18.67 17.46
N LYS A 154 -3.11 -19.74 18.26
CA LYS A 154 -2.79 -19.68 19.70
C LYS A 154 -1.53 -18.88 20.02
N LEU A 155 -0.52 -18.94 19.15
CA LEU A 155 0.72 -18.17 19.32
C LEU A 155 0.49 -16.67 19.36
N LEU A 156 -0.45 -16.15 18.58
CA LEU A 156 -0.76 -14.73 18.54
C LEU A 156 -1.48 -14.31 19.83
N ASP A 157 -2.44 -15.11 20.30
CA ASP A 157 -3.12 -14.85 21.57
C ASP A 157 -2.13 -14.88 22.75
N THR A 158 -1.22 -15.87 22.78
CA THR A 158 -0.14 -15.95 23.78
C THR A 158 0.81 -14.74 23.70
N PHE A 159 1.04 -14.18 22.51
CA PHE A 159 1.84 -12.97 22.37
C PHE A 159 1.12 -11.74 22.94
N ILE A 160 -0.20 -11.61 22.75
CA ILE A 160 -1.00 -10.53 23.37
C ILE A 160 -0.92 -10.62 24.89
N ASP A 161 -1.07 -11.81 25.46
CA ASP A 161 -0.96 -12.03 26.90
C ASP A 161 0.43 -11.63 27.43
N ALA A 162 1.50 -12.05 26.75
CA ALA A 162 2.87 -11.65 27.10
C ALA A 162 3.11 -10.14 26.96
N ALA A 163 2.52 -9.49 25.97
CA ALA A 163 2.61 -8.03 25.79
C ALA A 163 1.90 -7.30 26.95
N LYS A 164 0.75 -7.80 27.38
CA LYS A 164 0.00 -7.29 28.54
C LYS A 164 0.80 -7.41 29.83
N GLU A 165 1.47 -8.54 30.06
CA GLU A 165 2.39 -8.71 31.21
C GLU A 165 3.55 -7.71 31.22
N LYS A 166 3.90 -7.16 30.05
CA LYS A 166 4.92 -6.12 29.88
C LYS A 166 4.35 -4.70 29.78
N GLY A 167 3.08 -4.51 30.11
CA GLY A 167 2.44 -3.20 30.18
C GLY A 167 1.91 -2.66 28.85
N ILE A 168 1.90 -3.46 27.78
CA ILE A 168 1.26 -3.10 26.51
C ILE A 168 -0.18 -3.62 26.53
N PRO A 169 -1.21 -2.76 26.62
CA PRO A 169 -2.58 -3.21 26.78
C PRO A 169 -3.07 -3.97 25.53
N PRO A 170 -4.00 -4.93 25.67
CA PRO A 170 -4.67 -5.50 24.49
C PRO A 170 -5.47 -4.41 23.77
N SER A 171 -5.47 -4.43 22.44
CA SER A 171 -6.31 -3.56 21.61
C SER A 171 -7.12 -4.37 20.61
N SER A 172 -8.38 -4.00 20.42
CA SER A 172 -9.25 -4.56 19.39
C SER A 172 -9.31 -3.68 18.14
N ASP A 173 -8.83 -2.44 18.20
CA ASP A 173 -8.85 -1.52 17.07
C ASP A 173 -7.76 -0.45 17.19
N PHE A 174 -7.01 -0.30 16.10
CA PHE A 174 -5.92 0.65 15.95
C PHE A 174 -6.31 1.92 15.15
N ASN A 175 -7.59 2.05 14.77
CA ASN A 175 -8.06 3.05 13.81
C ASN A 175 -8.92 4.16 14.43
N THR A 176 -8.84 4.31 15.75
CA THR A 176 -9.56 5.31 16.57
C THR A 176 -8.80 6.62 16.74
N GLY A 177 -7.57 6.71 16.24
CA GLY A 177 -6.68 7.86 16.44
C GLY A 177 -5.78 7.73 17.67
N GLN A 178 -5.88 6.62 18.43
CA GLN A 178 -4.90 6.18 19.41
C GLN A 178 -4.51 4.73 19.13
N ASN A 179 -3.23 4.51 18.81
CA ASN A 179 -2.76 3.21 18.33
C ASN A 179 -2.23 2.29 19.43
N GLU A 180 -1.96 2.81 20.64
CA GLU A 180 -1.30 2.05 21.69
C GLU A 180 -2.02 0.74 22.04
N GLY A 181 -1.27 -0.35 22.04
CA GLY A 181 -1.75 -1.67 22.43
C GLY A 181 -1.31 -2.79 21.49
N CYS A 182 -1.75 -4.01 21.78
CA CYS A 182 -1.39 -5.24 21.09
C CYS A 182 -2.63 -6.04 20.70
N GLY A 183 -2.76 -6.43 19.43
CA GLY A 183 -4.00 -6.98 18.90
C GLY A 183 -3.94 -7.34 17.43
N TYR A 184 -5.01 -7.95 16.91
CA TYR A 184 -5.08 -8.34 15.51
C TYR A 184 -5.25 -7.12 14.59
N PHE A 185 -4.59 -7.13 13.43
CA PHE A 185 -4.85 -6.11 12.41
C PHE A 185 -6.23 -6.31 11.79
N HIS A 186 -6.95 -5.21 11.53
CA HIS A 186 -7.96 -5.19 10.47
C HIS A 186 -7.28 -5.33 9.10
N VAL A 187 -8.00 -5.90 8.14
CA VAL A 187 -7.49 -6.15 6.79
C VAL A 187 -8.44 -5.66 5.71
N THR A 188 -7.88 -5.24 4.57
CA THR A 188 -8.65 -4.88 3.37
C THR A 188 -9.06 -6.11 2.57
N GLU A 189 -10.09 -6.82 3.05
CA GLU A 189 -10.59 -8.07 2.47
C GLU A 189 -12.11 -8.07 2.29
N ARG A 190 -12.58 -8.79 1.27
CA ARG A 190 -14.00 -9.05 1.01
C ARG A 190 -14.19 -10.53 0.72
N ASN A 191 -14.89 -11.24 1.60
CA ASN A 191 -15.18 -12.68 1.46
C ASN A 191 -13.91 -13.55 1.28
N GLY A 192 -12.86 -13.25 2.06
CA GLY A 192 -11.56 -13.94 2.01
C GLY A 192 -10.71 -13.65 0.76
N LEU A 193 -11.07 -12.63 -0.01
CA LEU A 193 -10.30 -12.12 -1.14
C LEU A 193 -9.82 -10.70 -0.86
N ARG A 194 -8.65 -10.34 -1.41
CA ARG A 194 -8.11 -8.97 -1.34
C ARG A 194 -9.10 -7.95 -1.89
N CYS A 195 -9.33 -6.88 -1.15
CA CYS A 195 -10.03 -5.70 -1.63
C CYS A 195 -9.04 -4.57 -1.94
N SER A 196 -8.38 -4.63 -3.10
CA SER A 196 -7.48 -3.55 -3.56
C SER A 196 -8.28 -2.33 -4.03
N THR A 197 -7.61 -1.20 -4.31
CA THR A 197 -8.30 -0.03 -4.88
C THR A 197 -8.77 -0.28 -6.31
N ALA A 198 -8.15 -1.20 -7.05
CA ALA A 198 -8.69 -1.66 -8.33
C ALA A 198 -10.04 -2.37 -8.11
N VAL A 199 -10.14 -3.24 -7.11
CA VAL A 199 -11.38 -3.97 -6.78
C VAL A 199 -12.46 -3.04 -6.24
N GLY A 200 -12.15 -2.22 -5.24
CA GLY A 200 -13.12 -1.36 -4.56
C GLY A 200 -13.55 -0.14 -5.37
N TYR A 201 -12.59 0.57 -5.98
CA TYR A 201 -12.88 1.85 -6.64
C TYR A 201 -12.98 1.75 -8.16
N LEU A 202 -12.09 0.99 -8.81
CA LEU A 202 -11.98 1.04 -10.28
C LEU A 202 -12.92 0.05 -10.98
N ASN A 203 -12.97 -1.21 -10.56
CA ASN A 203 -13.79 -2.25 -11.17
C ASN A 203 -15.27 -1.86 -11.33
N PRO A 204 -15.93 -1.23 -10.33
CA PRO A 204 -17.33 -0.83 -10.46
C PRO A 204 -17.61 0.22 -11.53
N ILE A 205 -16.58 0.97 -11.96
CA ILE A 205 -16.74 2.14 -12.85
C ILE A 205 -16.05 1.98 -14.21
N LYS A 206 -15.37 0.84 -14.48
CA LYS A 206 -14.62 0.60 -15.73
C LYS A 206 -15.46 0.77 -17.01
N LYS A 207 -16.80 0.71 -16.91
CA LYS A 207 -17.74 0.86 -18.02
C LYS A 207 -18.23 2.31 -18.23
N ARG A 208 -17.79 3.28 -17.42
CA ARG A 208 -18.15 4.70 -17.61
C ARG A 208 -17.57 5.20 -18.93
N THR A 209 -18.42 5.78 -19.79
CA THR A 209 -18.03 6.26 -21.12
C THR A 209 -17.10 7.47 -21.08
N ASN A 210 -17.09 8.22 -19.98
CA ASN A 210 -16.26 9.39 -19.76
C ASN A 210 -14.93 9.06 -19.04
N LEU A 211 -14.63 7.79 -18.78
CA LEU A 211 -13.37 7.34 -18.18
C LEU A 211 -12.61 6.45 -19.16
N LYS A 212 -11.45 6.91 -19.61
CA LYS A 212 -10.50 6.11 -20.40
C LYS A 212 -9.40 5.58 -19.49
N ILE A 213 -9.12 4.28 -19.56
CA ILE A 213 -8.07 3.64 -18.77
C ILE A 213 -7.05 3.04 -19.73
N GLU A 214 -5.85 3.60 -19.74
CA GLU A 214 -4.72 3.13 -20.54
C GLU A 214 -3.78 2.32 -19.65
N VAL A 215 -3.58 1.04 -19.99
CA VAL A 215 -2.64 0.14 -19.32
C VAL A 215 -1.43 -0.13 -20.19
N ARG A 216 -0.33 -0.61 -19.59
CA ARG A 216 0.96 -0.77 -20.26
C ARG A 216 1.43 0.55 -20.90
N ALA A 217 1.05 1.66 -20.28
CA ALA A 217 1.27 3.02 -20.72
C ALA A 217 2.21 3.71 -19.73
N HIS A 218 3.49 3.80 -20.08
CA HIS A 218 4.51 4.35 -19.20
C HIS A 218 4.67 5.85 -19.44
N THR A 219 4.23 6.67 -18.49
CA THR A 219 4.42 8.13 -18.53
C THR A 219 5.88 8.48 -18.80
N LYS A 220 6.10 9.31 -19.83
CA LYS A 220 7.41 9.84 -20.21
C LYS A 220 7.67 11.18 -19.52
N ARG A 221 6.75 12.12 -19.69
CA ARG A 221 6.80 13.47 -19.09
C ARG A 221 5.45 14.18 -19.18
N ILE A 222 5.30 15.21 -18.36
CA ILE A 222 4.26 16.23 -18.44
C ILE A 222 4.72 17.30 -19.43
N LEU A 223 3.77 17.83 -20.21
CA LEU A 223 3.98 18.91 -21.16
C LEU A 223 3.58 20.23 -20.52
N PHE A 224 4.39 21.26 -20.71
CA PHE A 224 4.18 22.58 -20.14
C PHE A 224 4.13 23.69 -21.20
N ASP A 225 3.28 24.67 -20.96
CA ASP A 225 3.33 26.01 -21.56
C ASP A 225 3.62 27.02 -20.43
N GLY A 226 4.85 27.54 -20.39
CA GLY A 226 5.38 28.23 -19.22
C GLY A 226 5.33 27.33 -17.98
N LEU A 227 4.52 27.70 -16.99
CA LEU A 227 4.29 26.92 -15.76
C LEU A 227 2.98 26.13 -15.77
N LYS A 228 2.20 26.19 -16.85
CA LYS A 228 0.92 25.50 -16.98
C LYS A 228 1.13 24.11 -17.57
N ALA A 229 0.69 23.06 -16.87
CA ALA A 229 0.62 21.72 -17.45
C ALA A 229 -0.51 21.66 -18.51
N ILE A 230 -0.17 21.29 -19.74
CA ILE A 230 -1.09 21.29 -20.89
C ILE A 230 -1.39 19.89 -21.45
N GLY A 231 -0.72 18.85 -20.93
CA GLY A 231 -0.86 17.51 -21.44
C GLY A 231 0.25 16.58 -20.96
N VAL A 232 0.29 15.37 -21.51
CA VAL A 232 1.32 14.38 -21.17
C VAL A 232 1.77 13.58 -22.39
N GLU A 233 3.02 13.13 -22.34
CA GLU A 233 3.55 12.10 -23.23
C GLU A 233 3.72 10.79 -22.47
N TYR A 234 3.39 9.67 -23.11
CA TYR A 234 3.61 8.34 -22.56
C TYR A 234 3.97 7.32 -23.63
N TRP A 235 4.71 6.30 -23.24
CA TRP A 235 5.07 5.16 -24.09
C TRP A 235 4.00 4.09 -24.02
N GLN A 236 3.51 3.64 -25.17
CA GLN A 236 2.60 2.51 -25.27
C GLN A 236 2.79 1.84 -26.64
N ASP A 237 2.84 0.50 -26.67
CA ASP A 237 3.02 -0.26 -27.91
C ASP A 237 4.24 0.19 -28.75
N ASN A 238 5.35 0.49 -28.08
CA ASN A 238 6.59 1.02 -28.66
C ASN A 238 6.46 2.39 -29.37
N GLN A 239 5.40 3.15 -29.09
CA GLN A 239 5.18 4.48 -29.63
C GLN A 239 5.02 5.51 -28.51
N VAL A 240 5.44 6.75 -28.78
CA VAL A 240 5.09 7.89 -27.92
C VAL A 240 3.70 8.38 -28.33
N LYS A 241 2.77 8.35 -27.38
CA LYS A 241 1.45 8.97 -27.52
C LYS A 241 1.45 10.30 -26.76
N ARG A 242 0.71 11.27 -27.30
CA ARG A 242 0.51 12.60 -26.72
C ARG A 242 -0.99 12.87 -26.58
N VAL A 243 -1.37 13.41 -25.44
CA VAL A 243 -2.74 13.79 -25.09
C VAL A 243 -2.75 15.16 -24.43
N GLU A 244 -3.83 15.91 -24.64
CA GLU A 244 -4.01 17.27 -24.10
C GLU A 244 -4.90 17.27 -22.87
N CYS A 245 -4.63 18.22 -21.97
CA CYS A 245 -5.34 18.39 -20.71
C CYS A 245 -5.96 19.78 -20.61
N ASN A 246 -7.27 19.84 -20.34
CA ASN A 246 -8.01 21.10 -20.25
C ASN A 246 -8.03 21.70 -18.84
N LYS A 247 -7.98 20.85 -17.81
CA LYS A 247 -8.02 21.27 -16.42
C LYS A 247 -6.72 20.91 -15.72
N GLU A 248 -6.60 19.68 -15.24
CA GLU A 248 -5.48 19.30 -14.36
C GLU A 248 -4.84 17.97 -14.73
N VAL A 249 -3.51 17.97 -14.72
CA VAL A 249 -2.69 16.74 -14.69
C VAL A 249 -2.40 16.41 -13.23
N ILE A 250 -2.88 15.27 -12.76
CA ILE A 250 -2.78 14.84 -11.36
C ILE A 250 -1.79 13.68 -11.26
N LEU A 251 -0.75 13.86 -10.45
CA LEU A 251 0.25 12.84 -10.21
C LEU A 251 -0.20 11.89 -9.08
N ALA A 252 -0.32 10.60 -9.41
CA ALA A 252 -0.68 9.54 -8.48
C ALA A 252 0.24 8.30 -8.63
N ALA A 253 1.50 8.53 -9.01
CA ALA A 253 2.48 7.48 -9.32
C ALA A 253 3.23 6.94 -8.09
N GLY A 254 2.85 7.39 -6.89
CA GLY A 254 3.47 7.00 -5.61
C GLY A 254 4.78 7.73 -5.31
N SER A 255 5.30 7.56 -4.09
CA SER A 255 6.41 8.36 -3.54
C SER A 255 7.73 8.23 -4.30
N ILE A 256 7.89 7.19 -5.13
CA ILE A 256 9.11 6.95 -5.93
C ILE A 256 8.96 7.51 -7.34
N SER A 257 7.92 7.10 -8.07
CA SER A 257 7.78 7.49 -9.47
C SER A 257 7.23 8.91 -9.64
N SER A 258 6.56 9.47 -8.63
CA SER A 258 6.04 10.84 -8.71
C SER A 258 7.14 11.91 -8.81
N PRO A 259 8.12 11.96 -7.90
CA PRO A 259 9.23 12.90 -8.05
C PRO A 259 10.06 12.62 -9.31
N HIS A 260 10.20 11.36 -9.71
CA HIS A 260 10.88 11.01 -10.97
C HIS A 260 10.16 11.61 -12.18
N ILE A 261 8.84 11.47 -12.31
CA ILE A 261 8.07 12.07 -13.41
C ILE A 261 8.17 13.60 -13.38
N LEU A 262 8.11 14.24 -12.20
CA LEU A 262 8.32 15.68 -12.11
C LEU A 262 9.70 16.09 -12.64
N GLN A 263 10.75 15.37 -12.21
CA GLN A 263 12.12 15.62 -12.65
C GLN A 263 12.27 15.41 -14.17
N THR A 264 11.78 14.31 -14.74
CA THR A 264 11.83 14.07 -16.20
C THR A 264 10.99 15.06 -17.01
N SER A 265 10.09 15.80 -16.34
CA SER A 265 9.28 16.86 -16.93
C SER A 265 9.87 18.27 -16.71
N GLY A 266 11.06 18.38 -16.10
CA GLY A 266 11.74 19.66 -15.87
C GLY A 266 11.39 20.37 -14.56
N VAL A 267 10.74 19.69 -13.62
CA VAL A 267 10.40 20.24 -12.29
C VAL A 267 11.19 19.48 -11.22
N GLY A 268 12.20 20.13 -10.63
CA GLY A 268 13.08 19.51 -9.64
C GLY A 268 14.38 20.28 -9.42
N PRO A 269 15.39 19.69 -8.75
CA PRO A 269 16.65 20.35 -8.45
C PRO A 269 17.42 20.71 -9.72
N ALA A 270 17.67 22.00 -9.95
CA ALA A 270 18.18 22.52 -11.23
C ALA A 270 19.50 21.87 -11.68
N GLU A 271 20.45 21.63 -10.77
CA GLU A 271 21.74 21.01 -11.10
C GLU A 271 21.56 19.57 -11.60
N GLN A 272 20.75 18.78 -10.89
CA GLN A 272 20.46 17.40 -11.29
C GLN A 272 19.71 17.33 -12.62
N LEU A 273 18.79 18.27 -12.88
CA LEU A 273 18.10 18.34 -14.18
C LEU A 273 19.07 18.66 -15.32
N LYS A 274 19.93 19.68 -15.14
CA LYS A 274 20.94 20.08 -16.12
C LYS A 274 21.92 18.94 -16.42
N SER A 275 22.43 18.25 -15.39
CA SER A 275 23.38 17.15 -15.57
C SER A 275 22.80 15.96 -16.35
N ASN A 276 21.47 15.83 -16.39
CA ASN A 276 20.76 14.79 -17.14
C ASN A 276 20.20 15.30 -18.48
N GLY A 277 20.57 16.51 -18.92
CA GLY A 277 20.11 17.08 -20.20
C GLY A 277 18.62 17.42 -20.24
N ILE A 278 18.00 17.65 -19.08
CA ILE A 278 16.57 17.98 -18.97
C ILE A 278 16.40 19.50 -18.91
N ASN A 279 15.56 20.04 -19.78
CA ASN A 279 15.18 21.45 -19.76
C ASN A 279 14.42 21.77 -18.45
N ILE A 280 14.87 22.80 -17.74
CA ILE A 280 14.25 23.20 -16.47
C ILE A 280 13.03 24.06 -16.75
N ILE A 281 11.86 23.60 -16.29
CA ILE A 281 10.62 24.36 -16.22
C ILE A 281 10.54 25.13 -14.90
N LYS A 282 10.85 24.47 -13.78
CA LYS A 282 10.85 25.08 -12.45
C LYS A 282 11.89 24.43 -11.56
N ASN A 283 12.77 25.25 -10.97
CA ASN A 283 13.65 24.78 -9.90
C ASN A 283 12.84 24.55 -8.62
N VAL A 284 12.84 23.32 -8.13
CA VAL A 284 12.22 22.93 -6.85
C VAL A 284 13.14 21.91 -6.15
N ASP A 285 14.00 22.40 -5.27
CA ASP A 285 15.04 21.58 -4.64
C ASP A 285 14.50 20.44 -3.77
N ALA A 286 13.26 20.52 -3.31
CA ALA A 286 12.63 19.51 -2.47
C ALA A 286 12.14 18.27 -3.24
N VAL A 287 12.00 18.33 -4.58
CA VAL A 287 11.47 17.20 -5.36
C VAL A 287 12.44 16.02 -5.34
N GLY A 288 11.99 14.89 -4.80
CA GLY A 288 12.79 13.68 -4.62
C GLY A 288 13.55 13.61 -3.30
N LYS A 289 13.40 14.61 -2.42
CA LYS A 289 13.95 14.63 -1.06
C LYS A 289 12.88 14.28 -0.01
N ASN A 290 13.26 14.25 1.26
CA ASN A 290 12.37 13.96 2.39
C ASN A 290 11.64 12.61 2.27
N LEU A 291 12.32 11.61 1.72
CA LEU A 291 11.80 10.24 1.66
C LEU A 291 11.86 9.62 3.05
N HIS A 292 10.69 9.26 3.58
CA HIS A 292 10.56 8.50 4.82
C HIS A 292 10.02 7.11 4.51
N ASP A 293 10.52 6.12 5.25
CA ASP A 293 10.01 4.76 5.26
C ASP A 293 10.25 4.14 6.65
N HIS A 294 9.54 3.06 6.97
CA HIS A 294 9.70 2.34 8.23
C HIS A 294 10.71 1.21 8.05
N LEU A 295 11.89 1.36 8.66
CA LEU A 295 12.93 0.34 8.61
C LEU A 295 12.57 -0.82 9.53
N MET A 296 12.63 -2.05 9.00
CA MET A 296 12.18 -3.24 9.73
C MET A 296 13.37 -4.07 10.25
N LEU A 297 13.33 -4.40 11.54
CA LEU A 297 14.21 -5.38 12.18
C LEU A 297 13.45 -6.69 12.41
N ARG A 298 13.96 -7.79 11.86
CA ARG A 298 13.25 -9.08 11.81
C ARG A 298 13.97 -10.16 12.63
N PRO A 299 13.87 -10.15 13.98
CA PRO A 299 14.40 -11.23 14.80
C PRO A 299 13.55 -12.50 14.65
N VAL A 300 14.19 -13.67 14.77
CA VAL A 300 13.53 -14.98 14.67
C VAL A 300 13.67 -15.72 15.99
N TYR A 301 12.54 -16.15 16.58
CA TYR A 301 12.52 -16.89 17.83
C TYR A 301 11.96 -18.30 17.62
N LYS A 302 12.76 -19.30 17.99
CA LYS A 302 12.33 -20.70 18.01
C LYS A 302 11.39 -20.93 19.18
N VAL A 303 10.34 -21.70 18.96
CA VAL A 303 9.35 -22.02 19.99
C VAL A 303 9.17 -23.53 20.16
N LYS A 304 8.75 -23.93 21.36
CA LYS A 304 8.38 -25.31 21.70
C LYS A 304 6.91 -25.34 22.12
N ASN A 305 6.27 -26.50 21.95
CA ASN A 305 4.91 -26.77 22.42
C ASN A 305 3.81 -25.84 21.89
N ILE A 306 4.06 -25.17 20.76
CA ILE A 306 3.08 -24.32 20.10
C ILE A 306 3.19 -24.47 18.58
N TYR A 307 2.03 -24.52 17.92
CA TYR A 307 1.94 -24.70 16.49
C TYR A 307 2.24 -23.40 15.73
N THR A 308 2.99 -23.51 14.63
CA THR A 308 3.34 -22.37 13.76
C THR A 308 3.13 -22.74 12.30
N LEU A 309 3.09 -21.73 11.42
CA LEU A 309 2.92 -21.96 9.98
C LEU A 309 4.14 -22.62 9.34
N ASN A 310 5.31 -22.60 9.98
CA ASN A 310 6.47 -23.37 9.54
C ASN A 310 6.15 -24.86 9.40
N GLN A 311 5.47 -25.44 10.40
CA GLN A 311 5.08 -26.85 10.38
C GLN A 311 3.97 -27.12 9.36
N LEU A 312 3.07 -26.15 9.12
CA LEU A 312 2.04 -26.23 8.08
C LEU A 312 2.66 -26.33 6.69
N TYR A 313 3.62 -25.45 6.41
CA TYR A 313 4.26 -25.30 5.10
C TYR A 313 4.98 -26.57 4.63
N HIS A 314 5.60 -27.31 5.56
CA HIS A 314 6.35 -28.53 5.25
C HIS A 314 5.49 -29.80 5.19
N SER A 315 4.18 -29.73 5.46
CA SER A 315 3.27 -30.88 5.40
C SER A 315 2.35 -30.82 4.19
N TYR A 316 2.49 -31.77 3.25
CA TYR A 316 1.63 -31.85 2.06
C TYR A 316 0.16 -32.06 2.40
N TYR A 317 -0.12 -32.97 3.33
CA TYR A 317 -1.48 -33.24 3.81
C TYR A 317 -2.13 -31.99 4.40
N ARG A 318 -1.41 -31.23 5.24
CA ARG A 318 -1.95 -30.00 5.84
C ARG A 318 -2.16 -28.90 4.81
N LYS A 319 -1.27 -28.76 3.82
CA LYS A 319 -1.46 -27.83 2.71
C LYS A 319 -2.71 -28.16 1.89
N LEU A 320 -2.99 -29.45 1.67
CA LEU A 320 -4.23 -29.87 1.01
C LEU A 320 -5.46 -29.47 1.83
N LEU A 321 -5.47 -29.74 3.14
CA LEU A 321 -6.56 -29.34 4.04
C LEU A 321 -6.79 -27.82 4.04
N VAL A 322 -5.72 -27.02 4.08
CA VAL A 322 -5.79 -25.55 3.98
C VAL A 322 -6.36 -25.12 2.63
N GLY A 323 -6.00 -25.80 1.55
CA GLY A 323 -6.56 -25.54 0.22
C GLY A 323 -8.07 -25.81 0.18
N LEU A 324 -8.52 -26.92 0.77
CA LEU A 324 -9.94 -27.27 0.87
C LEU A 324 -10.71 -26.31 1.77
N GLU A 325 -10.15 -25.95 2.93
CA GLU A 325 -10.74 -24.95 3.83
C GLU A 325 -10.97 -23.62 3.10
N TYR A 326 -9.95 -23.13 2.39
CA TYR A 326 -10.07 -21.90 1.62
C TYR A 326 -11.08 -22.01 0.48
N LEU A 327 -11.14 -23.16 -0.20
CA LEU A 327 -12.06 -23.40 -1.31
C LEU A 327 -13.52 -23.36 -0.86
N PHE A 328 -13.85 -24.00 0.26
CA PHE A 328 -15.23 -24.13 0.74
C PHE A 328 -15.67 -22.99 1.67
N PHE A 329 -14.78 -22.49 2.53
CA PHE A 329 -15.13 -21.56 3.61
C PHE A 329 -14.50 -20.17 3.48
N ARG A 330 -13.55 -19.99 2.55
CA ARG A 330 -12.79 -18.72 2.42
C ARG A 330 -12.20 -18.27 3.75
N SER A 331 -11.67 -19.21 4.52
CA SER A 331 -11.01 -19.00 5.81
C SER A 331 -9.62 -19.63 5.85
N GLY A 332 -8.93 -19.44 6.96
CA GLY A 332 -7.68 -20.11 7.25
C GLY A 332 -6.46 -19.46 6.58
N PRO A 333 -5.31 -20.16 6.56
CA PRO A 333 -4.02 -19.56 6.23
C PRO A 333 -3.89 -18.92 4.83
N MET A 334 -4.77 -19.24 3.89
CA MET A 334 -4.79 -18.62 2.56
C MET A 334 -5.32 -17.17 2.57
N THR A 335 -6.06 -16.81 3.62
CA THR A 335 -6.58 -15.45 3.85
C THR A 335 -5.60 -14.56 4.61
N MET A 336 -4.36 -14.99 4.81
CA MET A 336 -3.41 -14.26 5.64
C MET A 336 -2.76 -13.08 4.91
N GLY A 337 -2.76 -11.93 5.58
CA GLY A 337 -1.90 -10.79 5.25
C GLY A 337 -0.44 -11.00 5.63
N ALA A 338 0.36 -9.93 5.48
CA ALA A 338 1.80 -9.99 5.73
C ALA A 338 2.15 -10.20 7.22
N SER A 339 1.30 -9.70 8.10
CA SER A 339 1.37 -9.89 9.54
C SER A 339 -0.03 -10.09 10.10
N GLN A 340 -0.13 -10.75 11.25
CA GLN A 340 -1.43 -11.09 11.85
C GLN A 340 -1.71 -10.22 13.06
N LEU A 341 -0.68 -9.92 13.84
CA LEU A 341 -0.79 -9.15 15.06
C LEU A 341 0.05 -7.87 14.95
N CYS A 342 -0.53 -6.79 15.42
CA CYS A 342 0.11 -5.50 15.60
C CYS A 342 0.41 -5.27 17.08
N GLY A 343 1.53 -4.63 17.39
CA GLY A 343 1.77 -4.00 18.69
C GLY A 343 2.26 -2.58 18.50
N PHE A 344 1.61 -1.59 19.09
CA PHE A 344 2.13 -0.22 19.17
C PHE A 344 2.45 0.11 20.61
N THR A 345 3.64 0.63 20.84
CA THR A 345 4.07 1.07 22.17
C THR A 345 5.09 2.18 22.05
N LYS A 346 5.38 2.82 23.18
CA LYS A 346 6.40 3.84 23.30
C LYS A 346 7.74 3.16 23.56
N SER A 347 8.79 3.60 22.89
CA SER A 347 10.16 3.16 23.24
C SER A 347 10.59 3.69 24.61
N ASP A 348 10.01 4.81 25.04
CA ASP A 348 10.30 5.47 26.30
C ASP A 348 9.03 6.13 26.88
N PRO A 349 8.77 6.06 28.20
CA PRO A 349 7.59 6.66 28.82
C PRO A 349 7.45 8.17 28.63
N SER A 350 8.54 8.91 28.38
CA SER A 350 8.53 10.36 28.15
C SER A 350 7.90 10.78 26.82
N LEU A 351 7.74 9.83 25.88
CA LEU A 351 7.15 10.12 24.59
C LEU A 351 5.63 10.34 24.70
N ALA A 352 5.12 11.32 23.96
CA ALA A 352 3.70 11.63 23.96
C ALA A 352 2.87 10.48 23.36
N THR A 353 3.37 9.87 22.28
CA THR A 353 2.66 8.88 21.47
C THR A 353 3.52 7.65 21.17
N PRO A 354 2.92 6.47 20.89
CA PRO A 354 3.65 5.30 20.42
C PRO A 354 4.50 5.59 19.18
N ASN A 355 5.74 5.15 19.22
CA ASN A 355 6.73 5.32 18.14
C ASN A 355 7.40 4.01 17.72
N LEU A 356 7.03 2.87 18.34
CA LEU A 356 7.43 1.53 17.93
C LEU A 356 6.23 0.77 17.41
N GLN A 357 6.40 0.08 16.28
CA GLN A 357 5.41 -0.86 15.77
C GLN A 357 5.98 -2.27 15.66
N PHE A 358 5.25 -3.24 16.19
CA PHE A 358 5.53 -4.66 16.06
C PHE A 358 4.57 -5.30 15.08
N HIS A 359 5.11 -6.03 14.10
CA HIS A 359 4.39 -6.92 13.19
C HIS A 359 4.74 -8.35 13.57
N VAL A 360 3.83 -9.07 14.21
CA VAL A 360 4.08 -10.45 14.64
C VAL A 360 3.51 -11.44 13.63
N ALA A 361 4.42 -12.18 13.01
CA ALA A 361 4.09 -13.28 12.10
C ALA A 361 4.33 -14.63 12.79
N PRO A 362 3.38 -15.57 12.76
CA PRO A 362 3.51 -16.91 13.34
C PRO A 362 4.31 -17.85 12.43
N MET A 363 5.34 -17.29 11.79
CA MET A 363 6.22 -17.98 10.86
C MET A 363 7.62 -17.35 10.84
N SER A 364 8.59 -18.05 10.25
CA SER A 364 9.94 -17.53 10.04
C SER A 364 10.61 -18.03 8.76
N ALA A 365 11.45 -17.18 8.17
CA ALA A 365 12.30 -17.43 7.00
C ALA A 365 13.42 -16.37 6.93
N ASP A 366 14.58 -16.74 6.40
CA ASP A 366 15.71 -15.81 6.16
C ASP A 366 15.28 -14.59 5.33
N LYS A 367 14.68 -14.84 4.16
CA LYS A 367 14.15 -13.79 3.27
C LYS A 367 12.68 -14.04 2.98
N LEU A 368 11.80 -13.17 3.51
CA LEU A 368 10.36 -13.24 3.26
C LEU A 368 10.07 -13.16 1.75
N GLY A 369 9.32 -14.13 1.22
CA GLY A 369 9.04 -14.23 -0.21
C GLY A 369 10.22 -14.65 -1.09
N GLY A 370 11.42 -14.83 -0.53
CA GLY A 370 12.64 -15.20 -1.25
C GLY A 370 13.20 -16.59 -0.88
N THR A 371 12.92 -17.09 0.32
CA THR A 371 13.37 -18.41 0.79
C THR A 371 12.21 -19.25 1.32
N ALA A 372 12.42 -20.56 1.44
CA ALA A 372 11.48 -21.45 2.11
C ALA A 372 11.37 -21.10 3.62
N LEU A 373 10.23 -21.42 4.23
CA LEU A 373 10.09 -21.29 5.69
C LEU A 373 11.05 -22.25 6.40
N HIS A 374 11.59 -21.84 7.56
CA HIS A 374 12.45 -22.71 8.36
C HIS A 374 11.74 -24.02 8.73
N LYS A 375 12.52 -25.10 8.93
CA LYS A 375 11.99 -26.44 9.29
C LYS A 375 11.65 -26.62 10.77
N PHE A 376 11.84 -25.59 11.59
CA PHE A 376 11.52 -25.60 13.01
C PHE A 376 10.35 -24.65 13.32
N PRO A 377 9.58 -24.89 14.39
CA PRO A 377 8.56 -23.97 14.84
C PRO A 377 9.19 -22.66 15.31
N ALA A 378 8.70 -21.54 14.79
CA ALA A 378 9.20 -20.21 15.12
C ALA A 378 8.19 -19.11 14.77
N PHE A 379 8.41 -17.94 15.34
CA PHE A 379 7.68 -16.71 15.00
C PHE A 379 8.66 -15.55 14.82
N THR A 380 8.18 -14.49 14.18
CA THR A 380 8.96 -13.29 13.85
C THR A 380 8.20 -12.05 14.33
N PRO A 381 8.56 -11.45 15.48
CA PRO A 381 8.05 -10.15 15.92
C PRO A 381 8.91 -9.05 15.28
N THR A 382 8.53 -8.63 14.09
CA THR A 382 9.28 -7.60 13.35
C THR A 382 9.04 -6.24 14.01
N ALA A 383 10.10 -5.54 14.40
CA ALA A 383 10.01 -4.18 14.94
C ALA A 383 10.27 -3.17 13.83
N CYS A 384 9.46 -2.12 13.80
CA CYS A 384 9.50 -1.01 12.85
C CYS A 384 9.48 0.33 13.59
#